data_AF-A0A9E3QEA1-F1
#
_entry.id   AF-A0A9E3QEA1-F1
#
_cell.length_a   1.000
_cell.length_b   1.000
_cell.length_c   1.000
_cell.angle_alpha   90.00
_cell.angle_beta   90.00
_cell.angle_gamma   90.00
#
_symmetry.space_group_name_H-M   'P 1'
#
loop_
_entity.id
_entity.type
_entity.pdbx_description
1 polymer ?
#
loop_
_entity_poly.entity_id
_entity_poly.type
_entity_poly.pdbx_seq_one_letter_code
_entity_poly.pdbx_strand_id
1 'polypeptide(L)'
;MDRRRFVPAPEGLEGRSLLSAFSLKPSQNLIPPSTVQAKNLRIERLPQYLNTLQPGRFLQEDTVKALQADLEAIKGQLHTPAMATKDNFDHQIRATLPNETIHQDDAARLNQAFATVLTSAGASETQVDRFRQDMNDLVRVDALSPNSARLVANDYALLTQVALSVGRPIRTPARPQLLAADDTGIKGDHKTTNPSPRFEGTYDKGATIDLINLETNQILGTTTVANNGRYLVAVSQPLNPGTYSLAVRATSDGVSSEPSSPFSLMILPKTPISPPRAGSSR
;
A
#
# COMPACT_ATOMS: atom_id res chain seq x y z
N MET A 1 -13.49 21.41 17.89
CA MET A 1 -12.46 20.39 18.19
C MET A 1 -12.76 19.17 17.33
N ASP A 2 -12.20 19.13 16.13
CA ASP A 2 -12.60 18.18 15.11
C ASP A 2 -11.65 16.98 15.12
N ARG A 3 -12.05 15.91 15.83
CA ARG A 3 -11.31 14.64 15.87
C ARG A 3 -11.55 13.91 14.55
N ARG A 4 -10.82 14.29 13.50
CA ARG A 4 -10.81 13.55 12.24
C ARG A 4 -10.30 12.14 12.52
N ARG A 5 -11.22 11.18 12.52
CA ARG A 5 -10.92 9.75 12.54
C ARG A 5 -9.92 9.49 11.41
N PHE A 6 -8.68 9.21 11.78
CA PHE A 6 -7.81 8.40 10.93
C PHE A 6 -8.59 7.12 10.69
N VAL A 7 -9.24 6.99 9.53
CA VAL A 7 -9.78 5.73 9.07
C VAL A 7 -8.55 4.99 8.56
N PRO A 8 -8.05 3.96 9.27
CA PRO A 8 -6.98 3.15 8.73
C PRO A 8 -7.46 2.62 7.37
N ALA A 9 -6.58 2.62 6.37
CA ALA A 9 -6.88 1.89 5.14
C ALA A 9 -7.30 0.45 5.50
N PRO A 10 -8.19 -0.18 4.73
CA PRO A 10 -8.63 -1.57 4.98
C PRO A 10 -7.45 -2.55 5.16
N GLU A 11 -6.28 -2.21 4.60
CA GLU A 11 -4.99 -2.89 4.79
C GLU A 11 -4.53 -3.00 6.26
N GLY A 12 -4.88 -2.03 7.10
CA GLY A 12 -4.53 -2.02 8.53
C GLY A 12 -5.33 -3.02 9.38
N LEU A 13 -6.45 -3.55 8.86
CA LEU A 13 -7.26 -4.58 9.53
C LEU A 13 -6.78 -6.00 9.20
N GLU A 14 -6.21 -6.21 8.02
CA GLU A 14 -5.68 -7.53 7.61
C GLU A 14 -4.37 -7.88 8.34
N GLY A 15 -3.51 -6.88 8.57
CA GLY A 15 -2.36 -7.07 9.45
C GLY A 15 -2.80 -7.48 10.85
N ARG A 16 -3.93 -6.95 11.34
CA ARG A 16 -4.49 -7.29 12.66
C ARG A 16 -5.16 -8.68 12.70
N SER A 17 -5.76 -9.16 11.60
CA SER A 17 -6.44 -10.46 11.59
C SER A 17 -5.43 -11.61 11.66
N LEU A 18 -4.36 -11.55 10.86
CA LEU A 18 -3.24 -12.50 10.95
C LEU A 18 -2.61 -12.42 12.36
N LEU A 19 -2.38 -11.22 12.88
CA LEU A 19 -1.79 -10.98 14.22
C LEU A 19 -2.63 -11.42 15.42
N SER A 20 -3.95 -11.58 15.29
CA SER A 20 -4.78 -12.08 16.40
C SER A 20 -4.56 -13.57 16.72
N ALA A 21 -4.04 -14.33 15.75
CA ALA A 21 -3.66 -15.73 15.93
C ALA A 21 -2.27 -15.90 16.57
N PHE A 22 -1.45 -14.84 16.59
CA PHE A 22 -0.09 -14.86 17.12
C PHE A 22 -0.08 -14.25 18.53
N SER A 23 0.36 -14.99 19.54
CA SER A 23 0.57 -14.47 20.91
C SER A 23 1.79 -13.52 21.02
N LEU A 24 2.08 -12.76 19.96
CA LEU A 24 3.12 -11.75 19.94
C LEU A 24 2.56 -10.49 20.61
N LYS A 25 3.23 -10.01 21.67
CA LYS A 25 2.88 -8.72 22.29
C LYS A 25 2.88 -7.63 21.22
N PRO A 26 1.86 -6.74 21.17
CA PRO A 26 1.75 -5.69 20.16
C PRO A 26 2.88 -4.67 20.36
N SER A 27 4.04 -4.95 19.77
CA SER A 27 5.14 -4.01 19.68
C SER A 27 4.88 -3.13 18.47
N GLN A 28 5.16 -1.83 18.59
CA GLN A 28 4.82 -0.74 17.66
C GLN A 28 5.37 -0.88 16.21
N ASN A 29 6.04 -2.00 15.89
CA ASN A 29 6.71 -2.28 14.63
C ASN A 29 5.84 -3.05 13.61
N LEU A 30 4.53 -3.19 13.78
CA LEU A 30 3.71 -4.11 12.96
C LEU A 30 2.56 -3.44 12.18
N ILE A 31 2.52 -2.10 12.12
CA ILE A 31 1.67 -1.40 11.16
C ILE A 31 2.24 -1.70 9.75
N PRO A 32 1.45 -2.23 8.81
CA PRO A 32 1.93 -2.45 7.44
C PRO A 32 2.52 -1.16 6.86
N PRO A 33 3.74 -1.19 6.29
CA PRO A 33 4.36 -0.01 5.71
C PRO A 33 3.54 0.54 4.54
N SER A 34 3.10 1.80 4.63
CA SER A 34 2.35 2.46 3.55
C SER A 34 3.24 3.17 2.52
N THR A 35 4.48 3.53 2.90
CA THR A 35 5.44 4.24 2.06
C THR A 35 6.52 3.31 1.49
N VAL A 36 7.15 3.72 0.38
CA VAL A 36 8.29 2.99 -0.21
C VAL A 36 9.45 2.89 0.78
N GLN A 37 9.82 4.01 1.43
CA GLN A 37 10.84 4.01 2.47
C GLN A 37 10.56 3.01 3.59
N ALA A 38 9.32 2.94 4.09
CA ALA A 38 8.96 2.02 5.15
C ALA A 38 9.02 0.55 4.68
N LYS A 39 8.67 0.28 3.41
CA LYS A 39 8.81 -1.05 2.80
C LYS A 39 10.28 -1.45 2.67
N ASN A 40 11.14 -0.56 2.17
CA ASN A 40 12.58 -0.83 2.06
C ASN A 40 13.20 -1.12 3.43
N LEU A 41 12.88 -0.30 4.45
CA LEU A 41 13.33 -0.53 5.83
C LEU A 41 12.82 -1.86 6.40
N ARG A 42 11.63 -2.33 5.97
CA ARG A 42 11.09 -3.62 6.39
C ARG A 42 11.95 -4.77 5.87
N ILE A 43 12.39 -4.70 4.61
CA ILE A 43 13.27 -5.69 3.99
C ILE A 43 14.65 -5.64 4.65
N GLU A 44 15.25 -4.45 4.76
CA GLU A 44 16.57 -4.24 5.36
C GLU A 44 16.65 -4.78 6.80
N ARG A 45 15.58 -4.59 7.58
CA ARG A 45 15.51 -5.03 8.98
C ARG A 45 15.02 -6.46 9.17
N LEU A 46 14.84 -7.25 8.11
CA LEU A 46 14.45 -8.66 8.21
C LEU A 46 15.32 -9.46 9.22
N PRO A 47 16.66 -9.36 9.21
CA PRO A 47 17.48 -10.07 10.20
C PRO A 47 17.13 -9.69 11.65
N GLN A 48 16.81 -8.41 11.90
CA GLN A 48 16.43 -7.93 13.22
C GLN A 48 15.08 -8.51 13.66
N TYR A 49 14.12 -8.61 12.74
CA TYR A 49 12.81 -9.20 13.05
C TYR A 49 12.90 -10.71 13.29
N LEU A 50 13.71 -11.44 12.53
CA LEU A 50 13.93 -12.87 12.76
C LEU A 50 14.62 -13.12 14.11
N ASN A 51 15.63 -12.31 14.45
CA ASN A 51 16.34 -12.43 15.73
C ASN A 51 15.47 -12.04 16.95
N THR A 52 14.42 -11.22 16.81
CA THR A 52 13.53 -10.92 17.95
C THR A 52 12.62 -12.09 18.32
N LEU A 53 12.37 -13.02 17.40
CA LEU A 53 11.59 -14.23 17.67
C LEU A 53 12.35 -15.21 18.57
N GLN A 54 13.68 -15.26 18.42
CA GLN A 54 14.58 -15.98 19.33
C GLN A 54 15.93 -15.26 19.40
N PRO A 55 16.14 -14.44 20.45
CA PRO A 55 17.37 -13.66 20.60
C PRO A 55 18.62 -14.53 20.64
N GLY A 56 19.61 -14.17 19.83
CA GLY A 56 20.90 -14.88 19.78
C GLY A 56 20.84 -16.19 18.98
N ARG A 57 19.74 -16.46 18.27
CA ARG A 57 19.69 -17.56 17.30
C ARG A 57 20.73 -17.37 16.20
N PHE A 58 21.27 -18.46 15.71
CA PHE A 58 22.09 -18.43 14.51
C PHE A 58 21.19 -18.19 13.29
N LEU A 59 21.57 -17.23 12.46
CA LEU A 59 20.93 -16.95 11.17
C LEU A 59 22.00 -17.06 10.09
N GLN A 60 21.79 -17.93 9.12
CA GLN A 60 22.71 -18.04 7.99
C GLN A 60 22.59 -16.77 7.13
N GLU A 61 23.71 -16.06 6.97
CA GLU A 61 23.74 -14.77 6.26
C GLU A 61 23.24 -14.90 4.82
N ASP A 62 23.65 -15.96 4.11
CA ASP A 62 23.23 -16.21 2.74
C ASP A 62 21.72 -16.43 2.61
N THR A 63 21.12 -17.22 3.52
CA THR A 63 19.67 -17.46 3.54
C THR A 63 18.90 -16.17 3.80
N VAL A 64 19.35 -15.35 4.74
CA VAL A 64 18.66 -14.07 5.03
C VAL A 64 18.81 -13.09 3.87
N LYS A 65 19.98 -13.03 3.22
CA LYS A 65 20.18 -12.20 2.02
C LYS A 65 19.32 -12.66 0.85
N ALA A 66 19.18 -13.97 0.65
CA ALA A 66 18.33 -14.54 -0.38
C ALA A 66 16.85 -14.16 -0.14
N LEU A 67 16.36 -14.32 1.09
CA LEU A 67 15.02 -13.85 1.49
C LEU A 67 14.82 -12.35 1.26
N GLN A 68 15.82 -11.52 1.57
CA GLN A 68 15.76 -10.08 1.31
C GLN A 68 15.69 -9.76 -0.19
N ALA A 69 16.45 -10.48 -1.01
CA ALA A 69 16.42 -10.34 -2.46
C ALA A 69 15.07 -10.75 -3.05
N ASP A 70 14.48 -11.85 -2.55
CA ASP A 70 13.16 -12.30 -2.96
C ASP A 70 12.05 -11.31 -2.56
N LEU A 71 12.12 -10.75 -1.34
CA LEU A 71 11.22 -9.68 -0.88
C LEU A 71 11.32 -8.42 -1.74
N GLU A 72 12.52 -8.04 -2.16
CA GLU A 72 12.74 -6.93 -3.07
C GLU A 72 12.17 -7.23 -4.46
N ALA A 73 12.31 -8.47 -4.93
CA ALA A 73 11.83 -8.91 -6.24
C ALA A 73 10.31 -8.94 -6.38
N ILE A 74 9.55 -9.08 -5.29
CA ILE A 74 8.08 -9.04 -5.30
C ILE A 74 7.50 -7.64 -5.01
N LYS A 75 8.35 -6.65 -4.70
CA LYS A 75 7.91 -5.34 -4.22
C LYS A 75 6.95 -4.67 -5.20
N GLY A 76 5.76 -4.29 -4.72
CA GLY A 76 4.73 -3.62 -5.51
C GLY A 76 3.92 -4.49 -6.47
N GLN A 77 4.18 -5.80 -6.57
CA GLN A 77 3.57 -6.70 -7.55
C GLN A 77 2.38 -7.52 -7.02
N LEU A 78 2.25 -7.66 -5.71
CA LEU A 78 1.25 -8.52 -5.08
C LEU A 78 -0.09 -7.80 -4.86
N HIS A 79 -1.16 -8.59 -4.84
CA HIS A 79 -2.50 -8.18 -4.43
C HIS A 79 -2.93 -8.88 -3.13
N THR A 80 -4.16 -8.62 -2.71
CA THR A 80 -4.74 -9.30 -1.55
C THR A 80 -4.98 -10.78 -1.88
N PRO A 81 -4.46 -11.73 -1.07
CA PRO A 81 -4.75 -13.14 -1.29
C PRO A 81 -6.18 -13.50 -0.85
N ALA A 82 -6.69 -14.60 -1.40
CA ALA A 82 -8.01 -15.12 -1.09
C ALA A 82 -8.13 -15.46 0.41
N MET A 83 -9.32 -15.26 0.98
CA MET A 83 -9.55 -15.51 2.41
C MET A 83 -9.28 -16.96 2.80
N ALA A 84 -9.73 -17.91 1.98
CA ALA A 84 -9.54 -19.35 2.23
C ALA A 84 -8.06 -19.76 2.30
N THR A 85 -7.17 -19.10 1.55
CA THR A 85 -5.74 -19.43 1.58
C THR A 85 -5.06 -18.90 2.84
N LYS A 86 -5.48 -17.71 3.32
CA LYS A 86 -5.09 -17.19 4.64
C LYS A 86 -5.58 -18.10 5.77
N ASP A 87 -6.85 -18.51 5.74
CA ASP A 87 -7.43 -19.37 6.77
C ASP A 87 -6.74 -20.73 6.86
N ASN A 88 -6.40 -21.33 5.71
CA ASN A 88 -5.63 -22.57 5.67
C ASN A 88 -4.22 -22.37 6.23
N PHE A 89 -3.54 -21.28 5.88
CA PHE A 89 -2.22 -20.97 6.43
C PHE A 89 -2.26 -20.81 7.95
N ASP A 90 -3.22 -20.04 8.49
CA ASP A 90 -3.42 -19.87 9.92
C ASP A 90 -3.74 -21.21 10.62
N HIS A 91 -4.48 -22.09 9.95
CA HIS A 91 -4.72 -23.45 10.45
C HIS A 91 -3.42 -24.26 10.56
N GLN A 92 -2.55 -24.25 9.53
CA GLN A 92 -1.27 -24.98 9.58
C GLN A 92 -0.33 -24.44 10.66
N ILE A 93 -0.29 -23.12 10.83
CA ILE A 93 0.44 -22.48 11.93
C ILE A 93 -0.07 -23.00 13.28
N ARG A 94 -1.39 -22.92 13.53
CA ARG A 94 -1.99 -23.39 14.79
C ARG A 94 -1.78 -24.87 15.05
N ALA A 95 -1.76 -25.69 14.00
CA ALA A 95 -1.48 -27.12 14.10
C ALA A 95 -0.02 -27.42 14.49
N THR A 96 0.92 -26.53 14.16
CA THR A 96 2.35 -26.69 14.44
C THR A 96 2.73 -26.24 15.85
N LEU A 97 2.07 -25.21 16.38
CA LEU A 97 2.40 -24.58 17.68
C LEU A 97 2.42 -25.52 18.90
N PRO A 98 1.57 -26.57 19.01
CA PRO A 98 1.60 -27.48 20.15
C PRO A 98 2.86 -28.35 20.22
N ASN A 99 3.59 -28.50 19.12
CA ASN A 99 4.78 -29.34 19.06
C ASN A 99 5.98 -28.59 19.67
N GLU A 100 6.85 -29.30 20.38
CA GLU A 100 8.12 -28.71 20.84
C GLU A 100 9.12 -28.66 19.67
N THR A 101 9.23 -29.76 18.93
CA THR A 101 10.13 -29.91 17.79
C THR A 101 9.38 -29.87 16.47
N ILE A 102 9.95 -29.21 15.47
CA ILE A 102 9.39 -29.22 14.11
C ILE A 102 9.55 -30.60 13.45
N HIS A 103 8.46 -31.22 13.00
CA HIS A 103 8.50 -32.42 12.17
C HIS A 103 8.63 -32.05 10.68
N GLN A 104 9.25 -32.92 9.89
CA GLN A 104 9.44 -32.69 8.45
C GLN A 104 8.10 -32.47 7.72
N ASP A 105 7.07 -33.23 8.09
CA ASP A 105 5.74 -33.09 7.48
C ASP A 105 5.05 -31.77 7.87
N ASP A 106 5.26 -31.29 9.10
CA ASP A 106 4.75 -29.98 9.55
C ASP A 106 5.43 -28.85 8.76
N ALA A 107 6.75 -28.92 8.63
CA ALA A 107 7.53 -27.96 7.84
C ALA A 107 7.08 -27.94 6.37
N ALA A 108 6.86 -29.11 5.77
CA ALA A 108 6.37 -29.22 4.39
C ALA A 108 4.96 -28.62 4.24
N ARG A 109 4.05 -28.85 5.21
CA ARG A 109 2.70 -28.26 5.21
C ARG A 109 2.75 -26.74 5.35
N LEU A 110 3.59 -26.21 6.24
CA LEU A 110 3.79 -24.76 6.39
C LEU A 110 4.35 -24.13 5.12
N ASN A 111 5.38 -24.75 4.53
CA ASN A 111 5.98 -24.30 3.27
C ASN A 111 4.95 -24.25 2.14
N GLN A 112 4.13 -25.30 2.01
CA GLN A 112 3.07 -25.38 1.02
C GLN A 112 1.96 -24.34 1.25
N ALA A 113 1.55 -24.13 2.50
CA ALA A 113 0.53 -23.14 2.83
C ALA A 113 1.01 -21.71 2.56
N PHE A 114 2.26 -21.40 2.91
CA PHE A 114 2.92 -20.14 2.57
C PHE A 114 2.98 -19.91 1.06
N ALA A 115 3.42 -20.90 0.29
CA ALA A 115 3.44 -20.84 -1.17
C ALA A 115 2.05 -20.55 -1.74
N THR A 116 1.02 -21.22 -1.22
CA THR A 116 -0.37 -21.03 -1.64
C THR A 116 -0.86 -19.61 -1.38
N VAL A 117 -0.46 -19.00 -0.25
CA VAL A 117 -0.76 -17.60 0.05
C VAL A 117 -0.08 -16.66 -0.95
N LEU A 118 1.20 -16.89 -1.27
CA LEU A 118 1.93 -16.05 -2.24
C LEU A 118 1.38 -16.19 -3.66
N THR A 119 1.12 -17.41 -4.14
CA THR A 119 0.47 -17.65 -5.43
C THR A 119 -0.89 -16.97 -5.48
N SER A 120 -1.68 -17.10 -4.41
CA SER A 120 -2.98 -16.42 -4.31
C SER A 120 -2.88 -14.90 -4.25
N ALA A 121 -1.72 -14.34 -3.89
CA ALA A 121 -1.43 -12.92 -3.90
C ALA A 121 -0.83 -12.45 -5.24
N GLY A 122 -0.69 -13.33 -6.23
CA GLY A 122 -0.20 -13.00 -7.56
C GLY A 122 1.31 -13.15 -7.75
N ALA A 123 2.04 -13.77 -6.82
CA ALA A 123 3.46 -14.09 -7.02
C ALA A 123 3.63 -15.11 -8.16
N SER A 124 4.62 -14.91 -9.01
CA SER A 124 4.97 -15.86 -10.08
C SER A 124 5.50 -17.17 -9.51
N GLU A 125 5.40 -18.26 -10.28
CA GLU A 125 5.91 -19.59 -9.90
C GLU A 125 7.40 -19.53 -9.51
N THR A 126 8.23 -18.83 -10.30
CA THR A 126 9.65 -18.65 -9.99
C THR A 126 9.88 -17.91 -8.67
N GLN A 127 9.11 -16.86 -8.36
CA GLN A 127 9.22 -16.16 -7.07
C GLN A 127 8.83 -17.08 -5.93
N VAL A 128 7.74 -17.83 -6.08
CA VAL A 128 7.25 -18.77 -5.07
C VAL A 128 8.29 -19.86 -4.80
N ASP A 129 8.89 -20.45 -5.84
CA ASP A 129 9.87 -21.52 -5.67
C ASP A 129 11.15 -21.06 -4.95
N ARG A 130 11.64 -19.85 -5.23
CA ARG A 130 12.78 -19.26 -4.50
C ARG A 130 12.45 -19.06 -3.02
N PHE A 131 11.31 -18.43 -2.74
CA PHE A 131 10.82 -18.26 -1.38
C PHE A 131 10.68 -19.59 -0.64
N ARG A 132 10.15 -20.63 -1.30
CA ARG A 132 10.03 -21.96 -0.71
C ARG A 132 11.38 -22.58 -0.38
N GLN A 133 12.35 -22.45 -1.27
CA GLN A 133 13.71 -22.93 -1.07
C GLN A 133 14.36 -22.22 0.12
N ASP A 134 14.37 -20.89 0.12
CA ASP A 134 14.96 -20.08 1.18
C ASP A 134 14.30 -20.34 2.54
N MET A 135 12.98 -20.53 2.57
CA MET A 135 12.27 -20.94 3.78
C MET A 135 12.68 -22.33 4.26
N ASN A 136 12.89 -23.30 3.38
CA ASN A 136 13.37 -24.62 3.78
C ASN A 136 14.79 -24.56 4.36
N ASP A 137 15.65 -23.70 3.80
CA ASP A 137 17.00 -23.46 4.33
C ASP A 137 16.94 -22.83 5.73
N LEU A 138 16.03 -21.87 5.94
CA LEU A 138 15.79 -21.27 7.25
C LEU A 138 15.30 -22.32 8.27
N VAL A 139 14.31 -23.15 7.89
CA VAL A 139 13.81 -24.24 8.74
C VAL A 139 14.92 -25.22 9.11
N ARG A 140 15.84 -25.54 8.20
CA ARG A 140 16.94 -26.47 8.48
C ARG A 140 17.83 -25.97 9.61
N VAL A 141 18.06 -24.67 9.69
CA VAL A 141 18.81 -24.03 10.79
C VAL A 141 17.97 -24.01 12.07
N ASP A 142 16.71 -23.59 11.96
CA ASP A 142 15.80 -23.44 13.10
C ASP A 142 15.43 -24.78 13.76
N ALA A 143 15.43 -25.88 13.01
CA ALA A 143 15.17 -27.23 13.52
C ALA A 143 16.13 -27.66 14.62
N LEU A 144 17.31 -27.05 14.69
CA LEU A 144 18.32 -27.28 15.73
C LEU A 144 18.09 -26.45 17.01
N SER A 145 17.11 -25.53 16.99
CA SER A 145 16.79 -24.68 18.13
C SER A 145 15.82 -25.34 19.12
N PRO A 146 15.86 -24.96 20.42
CA PRO A 146 14.81 -25.32 21.37
C PRO A 146 13.46 -24.73 20.94
N ASN A 147 12.36 -25.46 21.15
CA ASN A 147 11.02 -25.06 20.70
C ASN A 147 10.94 -24.76 19.19
N SER A 148 11.67 -25.54 18.37
CA SER A 148 11.82 -25.29 16.92
C SER A 148 10.48 -25.23 16.17
N ALA A 149 9.45 -25.96 16.59
CA ALA A 149 8.14 -25.87 15.94
C ALA A 149 7.53 -24.45 16.06
N ARG A 150 7.65 -23.85 17.25
CA ARG A 150 7.18 -22.49 17.50
C ARG A 150 8.02 -21.45 16.78
N LEU A 151 9.35 -21.64 16.72
CA LEU A 151 10.24 -20.75 15.98
C LEU A 151 9.89 -20.74 14.49
N VAL A 152 9.83 -21.93 13.86
CA VAL A 152 9.50 -22.10 12.45
C VAL A 152 8.12 -21.52 12.12
N ALA A 153 7.11 -21.80 12.94
CA ALA A 153 5.77 -21.23 12.75
C ALA A 153 5.80 -19.70 12.80
N ASN A 154 6.53 -19.11 13.75
CA ASN A 154 6.66 -17.65 13.84
C ASN A 154 7.43 -17.05 12.65
N ASP A 155 8.44 -17.74 12.14
CA ASP A 155 9.20 -17.32 10.98
C ASP A 155 8.34 -17.31 9.70
N TYR A 156 7.58 -18.38 9.46
CA TYR A 156 6.60 -18.43 8.36
C TYR A 156 5.59 -17.30 8.48
N ALA A 157 5.07 -17.06 9.68
CA ALA A 157 4.11 -15.98 9.93
C ALA A 157 4.70 -14.60 9.64
N LEU A 158 5.88 -14.32 10.19
CA LEU A 158 6.59 -13.07 9.98
C LEU A 158 6.89 -12.85 8.50
N LEU A 159 7.43 -13.85 7.80
CA LEU A 159 7.81 -13.72 6.40
C LEU A 159 6.59 -13.60 5.48
N THR A 160 5.51 -14.32 5.77
CA THR A 160 4.22 -14.11 5.06
C THR A 160 3.74 -12.67 5.23
N GLN A 161 3.77 -12.15 6.45
CA GLN A 161 3.36 -10.77 6.71
C GLN A 161 4.27 -9.76 5.99
N VAL A 162 5.59 -9.95 6.07
CA VAL A 162 6.56 -9.08 5.42
C VAL A 162 6.35 -9.11 3.91
N ALA A 163 6.30 -10.29 3.30
CA ALA A 163 6.09 -10.48 1.86
C ALA A 163 4.80 -9.82 1.38
N LEU A 164 3.66 -10.08 2.03
CA LEU A 164 2.39 -9.45 1.66
C LEU A 164 2.42 -7.92 1.85
N SER A 165 3.15 -7.42 2.83
CA SER A 165 3.22 -5.99 3.13
C SER A 165 4.10 -5.20 2.16
N VAL A 166 5.29 -5.74 1.82
CA VAL A 166 6.22 -5.10 0.88
C VAL A 166 5.81 -5.36 -0.56
N GLY A 167 5.24 -6.54 -0.81
CA GLY A 167 4.82 -6.98 -2.11
C GLY A 167 3.64 -6.19 -2.67
N ARG A 168 2.77 -5.61 -1.85
CA ARG A 168 1.67 -4.77 -2.36
C ARG A 168 2.16 -3.45 -2.95
N PRO A 169 1.42 -2.82 -3.89
CA PRO A 169 1.72 -1.47 -4.37
C PRO A 169 1.62 -0.43 -3.24
N ILE A 170 2.17 0.76 -3.45
CA ILE A 170 1.92 1.88 -2.53
C ILE A 170 0.47 2.33 -2.61
N ARG A 171 -0.03 2.95 -1.53
CA ARG A 171 -1.44 3.31 -1.42
C ARG A 171 -1.88 4.21 -2.57
N THR A 172 -3.02 3.92 -3.18
CA THR A 172 -3.67 4.83 -4.13
C THR A 172 -4.13 6.12 -3.43
N PRO A 173 -3.90 7.31 -3.99
CA PRO A 173 -4.45 8.55 -3.43
C PRO A 173 -5.97 8.55 -3.47
N ALA A 174 -6.60 9.15 -2.45
CA ALA A 174 -8.04 9.39 -2.48
C ALA A 174 -8.39 10.44 -3.54
N ARG A 175 -9.65 10.44 -3.99
CA ARG A 175 -10.15 11.51 -4.86
C ARG A 175 -9.97 12.87 -4.18
N PRO A 176 -9.31 13.84 -4.82
CA PRO A 176 -9.20 15.17 -4.25
C PRO A 176 -10.56 15.87 -4.32
N GLN A 177 -10.69 16.95 -3.57
CA GLN A 177 -11.85 17.83 -3.62
C GLN A 177 -11.50 19.09 -4.39
N LEU A 178 -12.43 19.57 -5.21
CA LEU A 178 -12.32 20.92 -5.78
C LEU A 178 -12.26 21.93 -4.62
N LEU A 179 -11.27 22.81 -4.64
CA LEU A 179 -11.10 23.79 -3.59
C LEU A 179 -12.34 24.70 -3.56
N ALA A 180 -12.92 24.91 -2.37
CA ALA A 180 -14.18 25.65 -2.22
C ALA A 180 -14.13 27.08 -2.79
N ALA A 181 -12.96 27.71 -2.85
CA ALA A 181 -12.78 29.04 -3.46
C ALA A 181 -12.89 29.02 -4.99
N ASP A 182 -12.62 27.87 -5.61
CA ASP A 182 -12.61 27.71 -7.06
C ASP A 182 -13.91 27.06 -7.56
N ASP A 183 -14.71 26.45 -6.68
CA ASP A 183 -16.03 25.89 -6.99
C ASP A 183 -17.05 27.03 -7.20
N THR A 184 -17.65 27.17 -8.38
CA THR A 184 -18.58 28.29 -8.67
C THR A 184 -20.01 27.82 -8.77
N GLY A 185 -20.93 28.51 -8.08
CA GLY A 185 -22.33 28.09 -8.03
C GLY A 185 -22.57 27.12 -6.88
N ILE A 186 -22.97 25.88 -7.19
CA ILE A 186 -23.36 24.87 -6.20
C ILE A 186 -22.11 24.14 -5.70
N LYS A 187 -21.71 24.40 -4.45
CA LYS A 187 -20.54 23.75 -3.85
C LYS A 187 -20.65 22.23 -3.85
N GLY A 188 -19.58 21.56 -4.24
CA GLY A 188 -19.45 20.10 -4.27
C GLY A 188 -19.93 19.45 -5.57
N ASP A 189 -20.48 20.21 -6.52
CA ASP A 189 -20.94 19.67 -7.81
C ASP A 189 -19.81 19.49 -8.84
N HIS A 190 -18.58 19.90 -8.48
CA HIS A 190 -17.37 19.85 -9.32
C HIS A 190 -17.50 20.65 -10.62
N LYS A 191 -18.26 21.74 -10.60
CA LYS A 191 -18.38 22.69 -11.71
C LYS A 191 -17.75 24.02 -11.35
N THR A 192 -17.10 24.63 -12.33
CA THR A 192 -16.40 25.90 -12.11
C THR A 192 -16.28 26.74 -13.38
N THR A 193 -16.41 28.07 -13.25
CA THR A 193 -16.01 29.02 -14.30
C THR A 193 -14.52 29.39 -14.23
N ASN A 194 -13.78 28.89 -13.23
CA ASN A 194 -12.34 29.08 -13.12
C ASN A 194 -11.62 28.08 -14.06
N PRO A 195 -10.91 28.55 -15.10
CA PRO A 195 -10.24 27.65 -16.04
C PRO A 195 -8.98 27.00 -15.46
N SER A 196 -8.47 27.47 -14.32
CA SER A 196 -7.32 26.91 -13.60
C SER A 196 -7.70 26.56 -12.15
N PRO A 197 -8.62 25.62 -11.93
CA PRO A 197 -9.07 25.26 -10.59
C PRO A 197 -7.96 24.54 -9.81
N ARG A 198 -8.06 24.58 -8.49
CA ARG A 198 -7.20 23.84 -7.57
C ARG A 198 -7.96 22.72 -6.89
N PHE A 199 -7.26 21.65 -6.64
CA PHE A 199 -7.76 20.46 -5.97
C PHE A 199 -6.95 20.21 -4.71
N GLU A 200 -7.65 20.00 -3.59
CA GLU A 200 -7.03 19.68 -2.32
C GLU A 200 -7.26 18.21 -1.93
N GLY A 201 -6.27 17.64 -1.27
CA GLY A 201 -6.36 16.28 -0.75
C GLY A 201 -5.29 15.99 0.30
N THR A 202 -5.18 14.72 0.65
CA THR A 202 -4.18 14.25 1.62
C THR A 202 -3.45 13.03 1.09
N TYR A 203 -2.16 12.95 1.39
CA TYR A 203 -1.32 11.80 1.09
C TYR A 203 -0.10 11.77 2.02
N ASP A 204 0.80 10.81 1.81
CA ASP A 204 2.03 10.69 2.60
C ASP A 204 2.97 11.87 2.29
N LYS A 205 3.56 12.46 3.34
CA LYS A 205 4.41 13.67 3.24
C LYS A 205 5.57 13.45 2.26
N GLY A 206 5.91 14.49 1.50
CA GLY A 206 7.04 14.46 0.56
C GLY A 206 6.77 13.69 -0.74
N ALA A 207 5.62 13.01 -0.88
CA ALA A 207 5.23 12.44 -2.17
C ALA A 207 4.86 13.56 -3.17
N THR A 208 5.04 13.27 -4.45
CA THR A 208 4.56 14.11 -5.56
C THR A 208 3.16 13.65 -5.97
N ILE A 209 2.26 14.58 -6.22
CA ILE A 209 0.91 14.32 -6.73
C ILE A 209 0.78 14.93 -8.12
N ASP A 210 0.43 14.09 -9.10
CA ASP A 210 0.10 14.50 -10.46
C ASP A 210 -1.41 14.47 -10.66
N LEU A 211 -1.99 15.55 -11.19
CA LEU A 211 -3.35 15.61 -11.68
C LEU A 211 -3.35 15.22 -13.16
N ILE A 212 -4.10 14.19 -13.52
CA ILE A 212 -4.04 13.55 -14.84
C ILE A 212 -5.42 13.63 -15.52
N ASN A 213 -5.43 13.98 -16.80
CA ASN A 213 -6.59 13.79 -17.67
C ASN A 213 -6.58 12.34 -18.18
N LEU A 214 -7.63 11.58 -17.87
CA LEU A 214 -7.72 10.15 -18.19
C LEU A 214 -7.99 9.86 -19.68
N GLU A 215 -8.51 10.83 -20.43
CA GLU A 215 -8.75 10.66 -21.87
C GLU A 215 -7.48 10.83 -22.69
N THR A 216 -6.60 11.75 -22.28
CA THR A 216 -5.37 12.10 -23.00
C THR A 216 -4.10 11.58 -22.33
N ASN A 217 -4.19 11.07 -21.10
CA ASN A 217 -3.08 10.76 -20.20
C ASN A 217 -2.15 11.95 -19.90
N GLN A 218 -2.60 13.18 -20.16
CA GLN A 218 -1.81 14.39 -19.92
C GLN A 218 -1.79 14.75 -18.43
N ILE A 219 -0.60 15.09 -17.90
CA ILE A 219 -0.46 15.72 -16.58
C ILE A 219 -0.88 17.19 -16.70
N LEU A 220 -1.96 17.56 -16.02
CA LEU A 220 -2.52 18.91 -15.99
C LEU A 220 -1.93 19.78 -14.87
N GLY A 221 -1.33 19.16 -13.86
CA GLY A 221 -0.72 19.84 -12.73
C GLY A 221 0.07 18.87 -11.88
N THR A 222 1.07 19.39 -11.17
CA THR A 222 1.88 18.62 -10.23
C THR A 222 2.13 19.43 -8.97
N THR A 223 2.25 18.76 -7.82
CA THR A 223 2.53 19.39 -6.52
C THR A 223 3.20 18.40 -5.59
N THR A 224 3.77 18.88 -4.48
CA THR A 224 4.35 18.02 -3.43
C THR A 224 3.48 18.08 -2.18
N VAL A 225 3.32 16.94 -1.52
CA VAL A 225 2.57 16.83 -0.27
C VAL A 225 3.37 17.47 0.86
N ALA A 226 2.76 18.42 1.55
CA ALA A 226 3.39 19.14 2.66
C ALA A 226 3.58 18.26 3.91
N ASN A 227 4.35 18.75 4.88
CA ASN A 227 4.65 18.03 6.12
C ASN A 227 3.42 17.67 6.96
N ASN A 228 2.30 18.39 6.78
CA ASN A 228 1.02 18.11 7.43
C ASN A 228 0.18 17.05 6.69
N GLY A 229 0.71 16.43 5.64
CA GLY A 229 0.04 15.41 4.83
C GLY A 229 -1.01 15.96 3.88
N ARG A 230 -1.11 17.29 3.69
CA ARG A 230 -2.02 17.92 2.73
C ARG A 230 -1.28 18.31 1.46
N TYR A 231 -1.99 18.27 0.34
CA TYR A 231 -1.52 18.83 -0.92
C TYR A 231 -2.59 19.73 -1.54
N LEU A 232 -2.13 20.66 -2.37
CA LEU A 232 -2.96 21.51 -3.22
C LEU A 232 -2.34 21.50 -4.61
N VAL A 233 -3.04 20.91 -5.57
CA VAL A 233 -2.60 20.84 -6.98
C VAL A 233 -3.43 21.81 -7.81
N ALA A 234 -2.76 22.66 -8.57
CA ALA A 234 -3.42 23.60 -9.48
C ALA A 234 -3.34 23.05 -10.91
N VAL A 235 -4.38 23.28 -11.71
CA VAL A 235 -4.29 23.11 -13.15
C VAL A 235 -3.38 24.19 -13.72
N SER A 236 -2.23 23.79 -14.26
CA SER A 236 -1.14 24.69 -14.65
C SER A 236 -1.44 25.50 -15.91
N GLN A 237 -2.20 24.92 -16.86
CA GLN A 237 -2.63 25.60 -18.08
C GLN A 237 -4.15 25.75 -18.08
N PRO A 238 -4.70 26.97 -18.28
CA PRO A 238 -6.13 27.18 -18.33
C PRO A 238 -6.84 26.22 -19.30
N LEU A 239 -7.85 25.51 -18.79
CA LEU A 239 -8.69 24.62 -19.58
C LEU A 239 -9.80 25.40 -20.27
N ASN A 240 -10.18 24.93 -21.45
CA ASN A 240 -11.36 25.45 -22.16
C ASN A 240 -12.64 24.96 -21.48
N PRO A 241 -13.79 25.64 -21.73
CA PRO A 241 -15.09 25.12 -21.33
C PRO A 241 -15.31 23.71 -21.89
N GLY A 242 -15.75 22.79 -21.02
CA GLY A 242 -15.83 21.37 -21.36
C GLY A 242 -15.95 20.49 -20.12
N THR A 243 -16.11 19.19 -20.34
CA THR A 243 -16.09 18.17 -19.29
C THR A 243 -14.80 17.38 -19.39
N TYR A 244 -14.16 17.13 -18.25
CA TYR A 244 -12.89 16.42 -18.15
C TYR A 244 -13.03 15.25 -17.17
N SER A 245 -12.57 14.07 -17.58
CA SER A 245 -12.41 12.91 -16.70
C SER A 245 -11.00 12.92 -16.12
N LEU A 246 -10.88 13.14 -14.81
CA LEU A 246 -9.61 13.37 -14.12
C LEU A 246 -9.34 12.30 -13.05
N ALA A 247 -8.06 12.12 -12.73
CA ALA A 247 -7.59 11.36 -11.57
C ALA A 247 -6.34 12.03 -10.99
N VAL A 248 -5.96 11.63 -9.77
CA VAL A 248 -4.65 11.95 -9.21
C VAL A 248 -3.80 10.69 -9.05
N ARG A 249 -2.49 10.82 -9.26
CA ARG A 249 -1.52 9.75 -9.01
C ARG A 249 -0.46 10.26 -8.06
N ALA A 250 0.01 9.40 -7.15
CA ALA A 250 1.07 9.73 -6.24
C ALA A 250 2.39 9.06 -6.64
N THR A 251 3.50 9.74 -6.45
CA THR A 251 4.84 9.19 -6.63
C THR A 251 5.65 9.42 -5.35
N SER A 252 6.21 8.36 -4.78
CA SER A 252 7.07 8.41 -3.59
C SER A 252 8.34 7.63 -3.87
N ASP A 253 9.51 8.23 -3.60
CA ASP A 253 10.82 7.59 -3.79
C ASP A 253 10.98 6.92 -5.16
N GLY A 254 10.48 7.57 -6.22
CA GLY A 254 10.53 7.08 -7.60
C GLY A 254 9.48 6.02 -7.97
N VAL A 255 8.66 5.54 -7.03
CA VAL A 255 7.58 4.57 -7.28
C VAL A 255 6.24 5.28 -7.41
N SER A 256 5.51 5.01 -8.49
CA SER A 256 4.16 5.54 -8.72
C SER A 256 3.08 4.62 -8.15
N SER A 257 2.01 5.20 -7.64
CA SER A 257 0.78 4.50 -7.26
C SER A 257 -0.09 4.23 -8.48
N GLU A 258 -1.10 3.38 -8.31
CA GLU A 258 -2.27 3.43 -9.19
C GLU A 258 -2.96 4.81 -9.11
N PRO A 259 -3.64 5.27 -10.17
CA PRO A 259 -4.46 6.47 -10.12
C PRO A 259 -5.62 6.34 -9.13
N SER A 260 -6.08 7.46 -8.57
CA SER A 260 -7.32 7.52 -7.81
C SER A 260 -8.51 7.06 -8.64
N SER A 261 -9.64 6.73 -7.99
CA SER A 261 -10.91 6.59 -8.70
C SER A 261 -11.18 7.85 -9.55
N PRO A 262 -11.66 7.71 -10.80
CA PRO A 262 -11.96 8.85 -11.65
C PRO A 262 -12.96 9.82 -11.01
N PHE A 263 -12.83 11.10 -11.35
CA PHE A 263 -13.79 12.16 -11.04
C PHE A 263 -13.97 13.11 -12.22
N SER A 264 -15.17 13.68 -12.34
CA SER A 264 -15.51 14.61 -13.42
C SER A 264 -15.31 16.05 -12.96
N LEU A 265 -14.71 16.86 -13.82
CA LEU A 265 -14.64 18.32 -13.69
C LEU A 265 -15.37 18.95 -14.88
N MET A 266 -16.27 19.89 -14.63
CA MET A 266 -16.90 20.68 -15.68
C MET A 266 -16.45 22.14 -15.63
N ILE A 267 -15.78 22.60 -16.67
CA ILE A 267 -15.46 24.01 -16.87
C ILE A 267 -16.63 24.68 -17.60
N LEU A 268 -17.25 25.65 -16.95
CA LEU A 268 -18.34 26.45 -17.50
C LEU A 268 -17.80 27.65 -18.27
N PRO A 269 -18.44 28.06 -19.38
CA PRO A 269 -18.09 29.30 -20.06
C PRO A 269 -18.35 30.48 -19.13
N LYS A 270 -17.48 31.50 -19.18
CA LYS A 270 -17.78 32.78 -18.54
C LYS A 270 -18.95 33.40 -19.29
N THR A 271 -20.07 33.62 -18.61
CA THR A 271 -21.20 34.36 -19.18
C THR A 271 -20.72 35.77 -19.56
N PRO A 272 -20.87 36.21 -20.83
CA PRO A 272 -20.59 37.59 -21.18
C PRO A 272 -21.53 38.51 -20.39
N ILE A 273 -20.97 39.50 -19.70
CA ILE A 273 -21.79 40.59 -19.15
C ILE A 273 -22.33 41.34 -20.37
N SER A 274 -23.63 41.22 -20.67
CA SER A 274 -24.22 42.04 -21.72
C SER A 274 -24.08 43.51 -21.33
N PRO A 275 -23.58 44.41 -22.21
CA PRO A 275 -23.55 45.82 -21.91
C PRO A 275 -24.98 46.32 -21.65
N PRO A 276 -25.19 47.29 -20.72
CA PRO A 276 -26.52 47.82 -20.47
C PRO A 276 -27.08 48.36 -21.78
N ARG A 277 -28.29 47.91 -22.13
CA ARG A 277 -29.04 48.37 -23.29
C ARG A 277 -29.09 49.90 -23.24
N ALA A 278 -28.33 50.57 -24.10
CA ALA A 278 -28.42 52.02 -24.26
C ALA A 278 -29.88 52.33 -24.60
N GLY A 279 -30.58 52.98 -23.68
CA GLY A 279 -31.95 53.41 -23.88
C GLY A 279 -31.97 54.33 -25.10
N SER A 280 -32.78 53.99 -26.10
CA SER A 280 -33.08 54.91 -27.18
C SER A 280 -33.89 56.08 -26.61
N SER A 281 -33.25 57.20 -26.33
CA SER A 281 -33.94 58.47 -26.21
C SER A 281 -34.39 58.89 -27.61
N ARG A 282 -35.71 58.87 -27.81
CA ARG A 282 -36.42 59.51 -28.92
C ARG A 282 -36.33 61.02 -28.82
#